data_AF-A0A9E0WMJ2-F1
#
_entry.id   AF-A0A9E0WMJ2-F1
#
_cell.length_a   1.000
_cell.length_b   1.000
_cell.length_c   1.000
_cell.angle_alpha   90.00
_cell.angle_beta   90.00
_cell.angle_gamma   90.00
#
_symmetry.space_group_name_H-M   'P 1'
#
loop_
_entity.id
_entity.type
_entity.pdbx_description
1 polymer ?
#
loop_
_entity_poly.entity_id
_entity_poly.type
_entity_poly.pdbx_seq_one_letter_code
_entity_poly.pdbx_strand_id
1 'polypeptide(L)' 'MARAMFEYTKTVLNKVSFDATLFCKELQKALQRLLPYEIEELKIYIKSLILQNPELNQCLILLKE' A
#
# COMPACT_ATOMS: atom_id res chain seq x y z
N MET A 1 -7.37 19.24 3.79
CA MET A 1 -5.90 19.09 3.63
C MET A 1 -5.32 17.84 4.32
N ALA A 2 -5.90 17.33 5.42
CA ALA A 2 -5.27 16.29 6.26
C ALA A 2 -5.07 14.88 5.65
N ARG A 3 -5.58 14.60 4.44
CA ARG A 3 -5.45 13.27 3.77
C ARG A 3 -4.64 13.30 2.47
N ALA A 4 -3.99 14.42 2.15
CA ALA A 4 -3.27 14.55 0.89
C ALA A 4 -2.17 13.48 0.73
N MET A 5 -1.49 13.13 1.84
CA MET A 5 -0.44 12.10 1.85
C MET A 5 -1.00 10.69 1.67
N PHE A 6 -2.15 10.39 2.27
CA PHE A 6 -2.82 9.11 2.11
C PHE A 6 -3.35 8.91 0.68
N GLU A 7 -4.02 9.91 0.10
CA GLU A 7 -4.52 9.83 -1.29
C GLU A 7 -3.37 9.77 -2.31
N TYR A 8 -2.27 10.49 -2.05
CA TYR A 8 -1.04 10.37 -2.84
C TYR A 8 -0.51 8.93 -2.79
N THR A 9 -0.44 8.35 -1.60
CA THR A 9 0.04 6.96 -1.41
C THR A 9 -0.82 5.97 -2.17
N LYS A 10 -2.16 6.06 -2.06
CA LYS A 10 -3.09 5.21 -2.82
C LYS A 10 -2.87 5.33 -4.32
N THR A 11 -2.70 6.54 -4.82
CA THR A 11 -2.45 6.79 -6.24
C THR A 11 -1.14 6.16 -6.71
N VAL A 12 -0.07 6.30 -5.92
CA VAL A 12 1.24 5.69 -6.22
C VAL A 12 1.13 4.18 -6.22
N LEU A 13 0.57 3.57 -5.16
CA LEU A 13 0.39 2.12 -5.04
C LEU A 13 -0.47 1.56 -6.17
N ASN A 14 -1.54 2.24 -6.56
CA ASN A 14 -2.35 1.84 -7.70
C ASN A 14 -1.57 1.88 -9.01
N LYS A 15 -0.77 2.93 -9.23
CA LYS A 15 0.08 3.06 -10.43
C LYS A 15 1.17 1.99 -10.51
N VAL A 16 1.74 1.54 -9.38
CA VAL A 16 2.79 0.51 -9.35
C VAL A 16 2.23 -0.90 -9.13
N SER A 17 0.90 -1.06 -9.06
CA SER A 17 0.23 -2.35 -8.80
C SER A 17 0.45 -3.42 -9.87
N PHE A 18 1.02 -3.05 -11.02
CA PHE A 18 1.40 -3.96 -12.10
C PHE A 18 2.72 -4.70 -11.83
N ASP A 19 3.57 -4.19 -10.94
CA ASP A 19 4.86 -4.80 -10.59
C ASP A 19 4.94 -5.00 -9.08
N ALA A 20 4.88 -6.25 -8.66
CA ALA A 20 4.89 -6.59 -7.23
C ALA A 20 6.20 -6.19 -6.52
N THR A 21 7.35 -6.21 -7.21
CA THR A 21 8.63 -5.82 -6.61
C THR A 21 8.67 -4.32 -6.35
N LEU A 22 8.19 -3.53 -7.31
CA LEU A 22 8.10 -2.07 -7.16
C LEU A 22 7.04 -1.69 -6.12
N PHE A 23 5.89 -2.38 -6.15
CA PHE A 23 4.82 -2.20 -5.17
C PHE A 23 5.30 -2.43 -3.73
N CYS A 24 6.01 -3.53 -3.47
CA CYS A 24 6.59 -3.81 -2.15
C CYS A 24 7.49 -2.65 -1.66
N LYS A 25 8.34 -2.09 -2.53
CA LYS A 25 9.23 -0.98 -2.19
C LYS A 25 8.47 0.30 -1.85
N GLU A 26 7.46 0.66 -2.66
CA GLU A 26 6.65 1.85 -2.42
C GLU A 26 5.74 1.67 -1.20
N LEU A 27 5.23 0.46 -0.95
CA LEU A 27 4.51 0.12 0.26
C LEU A 27 5.36 0.32 1.50
N GLN A 28 6.61 -0.15 1.49
CA GLN A 28 7.53 0.04 2.62
C GLN A 28 7.76 1.53 2.92
N LYS A 29 7.93 2.36 1.89
CA LYS A 29 8.05 3.82 2.05
C LYS A 29 6.77 4.43 2.61
N ALA A 30 5.61 3.96 2.16
CA ALA A 30 4.32 4.43 2.66
C ALA A 30 4.14 4.12 4.15
N LEU A 31 4.47 2.89 4.58
CA LEU A 31 4.39 2.48 5.98
C LEU A 31 5.28 3.31 6.91
N GLN A 32 6.44 3.77 6.43
CA GLN A 32 7.31 4.67 7.21
C GLN A 32 6.84 6.12 7.26
N ARG A 33 5.98 6.54 6.33
CA ARG A 33 5.59 7.95 6.15
C ARG A 33 4.19 8.26 6.67
N LEU A 34 3.31 7.27 6.67
CA LEU A 34 1.93 7.38 7.11
C LEU A 34 1.79 7.23 8.62
N LEU A 35 0.73 7.81 9.16
CA LEU A 35 0.37 7.66 10.56
C LEU A 35 -0.25 6.28 10.82
N PRO A 36 -0.21 5.76 12.07
CA PRO A 36 -0.69 4.42 12.39
C PRO A 36 -2.12 4.14 11.94
N TYR A 37 -3.03 5.11 12.10
CA TYR A 37 -4.42 4.99 11.66
C TYR A 37 -4.57 4.95 10.12
N GLU A 38 -3.71 5.68 9.39
CA GLU A 38 -3.70 5.65 7.93
C GLU A 38 -3.18 4.32 7.41
N ILE A 39 -2.24 3.68 8.12
CA ILE A 39 -1.74 2.35 7.80
C ILE A 39 -2.85 1.30 7.94
N GLU A 40 -3.72 1.41 8.95
CA GLU A 40 -4.87 0.51 9.09
C GLU A 40 -5.85 0.65 7.91
N GLU A 41 -6.16 1.88 7.50
CA GLU A 41 -6.96 2.12 6.28
C GLU A 41 -6.24 1.60 5.02
N LEU A 42 -4.92 1.77 4.94
CA LEU A 42 -4.12 1.26 3.82
C LEU A 42 -4.16 -0.27 3.73
N LYS A 43 -4.11 -0.97 4.86
CA LYS A 43 -4.22 -2.43 4.92
C LYS A 43 -5.53 -2.91 4.29
N ILE A 44 -6.64 -2.20 4.52
CA ILE A 44 -7.94 -2.52 3.92
C ILE A 44 -7.90 -2.30 2.40
N TYR A 45 -7.33 -1.17 1.95
CA TYR A 45 -7.19 -0.85 0.53
C TYR A 45 -6.34 -1.89 -0.22
N ILE A 46 -5.20 -2.29 0.36
CA ILE A 46 -4.29 -3.29 -0.24
C ILE A 46 -4.94 -4.65 -0.34
N LYS A 47 -5.72 -5.08 0.67
CA LYS A 47 -6.49 -6.33 0.58
C LYS A 47 -7.44 -6.32 -0.62
N SER A 48 -8.11 -5.19 -0.90
CA SER A 48 -8.95 -5.06 -2.09
C SER A 48 -8.15 -5.12 -3.39
N LEU A 49 -6.95 -4.55 -3.42
CA LEU A 49 -6.05 -4.59 -4.58
C LEU A 49 -5.54 -6.01 -4.86
N ILE A 50 -5.21 -6.78 -3.82
CA ILE A 50 -4.72 -8.16 -3.96
C ILE A 50 -5.80 -9.09 -4.53
N LEU A 51 -7.07 -8.83 -4.24
CA LEU A 51 -8.18 -9.57 -4.87
C LEU A 51 -8.20 -9.40 -6.38
N GLN A 52 -7.73 -8.26 -6.90
CA GLN A 52 -7.59 -8.02 -8.34
C GLN A 52 -6.24 -8.54 -8.86
N ASN A 53 -5.17 -8.33 -8.10
CA ASN A 53 -3.80 -8.68 -8.47
C ASN A 53 -3.18 -9.61 -7.41
N PRO A 54 -3.36 -10.95 -7.53
CA PRO A 54 -2.88 -11.91 -6.53
C PRO A 54 -1.35 -11.92 -6.38
N GLU A 55 -0.62 -11.38 -7.35
CA GLU A 55 0.83 -11.23 -7.37
C GLU A 55 1.36 -10.34 -6.24
N LEU A 56 0.53 -9.39 -5.79
CA LEU A 56 0.84 -8.46 -4.70
C LEU A 56 0.82 -9.13 -3.32
N ASN A 57 0.35 -10.37 -3.22
CA ASN A 57 0.25 -11.11 -1.96
C ASN A 57 1.62 -11.26 -1.26
N GLN A 58 2.71 -11.29 -2.03
CA GLN A 58 4.08 -11.30 -1.49
C GLN A 58 4.40 -10.05 -0.65
N CYS A 59 3.77 -8.91 -0.95
CA CYS A 59 3.98 -7.66 -0.23
C CYS A 59 3.20 -7.59 1.09
N LEU A 60 2.24 -8.49 1.35
CA LEU A 60 1.56 -8.57 2.65
C LEU A 60 2.50 -8.95 3.79
N ILE A 61 3.64 -9.57 3.49
CA ILE A 61 4.66 -9.91 4.48
C ILE A 61 5.15 -8.63 5.20
N LEU A 62 5.16 -7.48 4.52
CA LEU A 62 5.55 -6.17 5.07
C LEU A 62 4.50 -5.57 6.03
N LEU A 63 3.27 -6.09 6.04
CA LEU A 63 2.16 -5.59 6.87
C LEU A 63 1.99 -6.39 8.17
N LYS A 64 2.84 -7.40 8.41
CA LYS A 64 2.78 -8.35 9.53
C LYS A 64 3.57 -7.93 10.78
N GLU A 65 4.20 -6.75 10.77
CA GLU A 65 4.81 -6.14 11.97
C GLU A 65 3.81 -5.28 12.75
#